data_AF-A0A7X7E9F7-F1
#
_entry.id   AF-A0A7X7E9F7-F1
#
_cell.length_a   1.000
_cell.length_b   1.000
_cell.length_c   1.000
_cell.angle_alpha   90.00
_cell.angle_beta   90.00
_cell.angle_gamma   90.00
#
_symmetry.space_group_name_H-M   'P 1'
#
loop_
_entity.id
_entity.type
_entity.pdbx_description
1 polymer ?
#
loop_
_entity_poly.entity_id
_entity_poly.type
_entity_poly.pdbx_seq_one_letter_code
_entity_poly.pdbx_strand_id
1 'polypeptide(L)'
;MIDSASGAREKLKSLAGIEASHGSILSATLSTSRLDDWRLSAPAFLRSEFNRVTKENNVSKEEKRFLQTDLDFMLDVVRYDVAPQTEGLALFADGRAGLHERVELPFRLMNRFVIEPSPYVRPVAHALSLLEPFVLARVSRDESSLYLVDEWGFTHEDDLTGPRLRSTDRETGETAVKEY
;
A
#
# COMPACT_ATOMS: atom_id res chain seq x y z
N MET A 1 -6.99 -6.51 5.16
CA MET A 1 -6.11 -5.33 5.26
C MET A 1 -4.72 -5.78 4.85
N ILE A 2 -3.94 -4.92 4.22
CA ILE A 2 -2.55 -5.26 3.91
C ILE A 2 -1.75 -4.85 5.13
N ASP A 3 -1.14 -5.84 5.79
CA ASP A 3 -0.51 -5.65 7.10
C ASP A 3 1.03 -5.62 6.99
N SER A 4 1.58 -5.64 5.77
CA SER A 4 3.02 -5.60 5.52
C SER A 4 3.35 -5.18 4.08
N ALA A 5 4.56 -4.64 3.88
CA ALA A 5 5.07 -4.30 2.55
C ALA A 5 5.19 -5.51 1.60
N SER A 6 5.44 -6.72 2.12
CA SER A 6 5.47 -7.96 1.30
C SER A 6 4.09 -8.34 0.78
N GLY A 7 3.05 -8.27 1.62
CA GLY A 7 1.66 -8.49 1.20
C GLY A 7 1.19 -7.46 0.16
N ALA A 8 1.63 -6.21 0.28
CA ALA A 8 1.38 -5.17 -0.73
C ALA A 8 2.01 -5.53 -2.08
N ARG A 9 3.27 -5.98 -2.08
CA ARG A 9 3.99 -6.37 -3.29
C ARG A 9 3.38 -7.60 -3.96
N GLU A 10 2.96 -8.60 -3.19
CA GLU A 10 2.31 -9.79 -3.73
C GLU A 10 0.96 -9.45 -4.37
N LYS A 11 0.16 -8.60 -3.70
CA LYS A 11 -1.11 -8.10 -4.26
C LYS A 11 -0.90 -7.26 -5.52
N LEU A 12 0.15 -6.44 -5.58
CA LEU A 12 0.46 -5.71 -6.83
C LEU A 12 0.95 -6.62 -7.94
N LYS A 13 1.67 -7.70 -7.62
CA LYS A 13 2.10 -8.68 -8.61
C LYS A 13 0.91 -9.42 -9.21
N SER A 14 -0.10 -9.76 -8.40
CA SER A 14 -1.33 -10.35 -8.93
C SER A 14 -2.09 -9.35 -9.81
N LEU A 15 -2.23 -8.09 -9.37
CA LEU A 15 -2.87 -7.02 -10.15
C LEU A 15 -2.15 -6.72 -11.46
N ALA A 16 -0.81 -6.72 -11.47
CA ALA A 16 -0.01 -6.47 -12.67
C ALA A 16 -0.20 -7.54 -13.75
N GLY A 17 -0.60 -8.75 -13.36
CA GLY A 17 -0.86 -9.87 -14.28
C GLY A 17 -2.29 -9.89 -14.84
N ILE A 18 -3.16 -8.96 -14.44
CA ILE A 18 -4.53 -8.89 -14.93
C ILE A 18 -4.56 -8.06 -16.21
N GLU A 19 -5.11 -8.64 -17.27
CA GLU A 19 -5.44 -7.92 -18.50
C GLU A 19 -6.95 -7.66 -18.55
N ALA A 20 -7.34 -6.49 -19.02
CA ALA A 20 -8.74 -6.13 -19.16
C ALA A 20 -9.43 -7.03 -20.20
N SER A 21 -10.49 -7.73 -19.80
CA SER A 21 -11.31 -8.55 -20.71
C SER A 21 -11.86 -7.76 -21.91
N HIS A 22 -12.02 -6.44 -21.75
CA HIS A 22 -12.54 -5.53 -22.77
C HIS A 22 -11.67 -4.29 -23.01
N GLY A 23 -10.37 -4.36 -22.66
CA GLY A 23 -9.38 -3.36 -23.08
C GLY A 23 -9.36 -2.04 -22.29
N SER A 24 -10.07 -1.91 -21.15
CA SER A 24 -9.99 -0.71 -20.31
C SER A 24 -10.26 -1.03 -18.83
N ILE A 25 -9.32 -0.65 -17.98
CA ILE A 25 -9.39 -0.68 -16.51
C ILE A 25 -9.18 0.76 -16.01
N LEU A 26 -10.06 1.21 -15.11
CA LEU A 26 -9.85 2.47 -14.40
C LEU A 26 -8.85 2.23 -13.29
N SER A 27 -7.78 3.02 -13.28
CA SER A 27 -6.80 3.03 -12.22
C SER A 27 -6.69 4.45 -11.65
N ALA A 28 -6.88 4.59 -10.35
CA ALA A 28 -6.63 5.86 -9.67
C ALA A 28 -5.75 5.68 -8.44
N THR A 29 -4.82 6.61 -8.27
CA THR A 29 -4.06 6.78 -7.04
C THR A 29 -4.43 8.11 -6.43
N LEU A 30 -4.62 8.13 -5.11
CA LEU A 30 -5.10 9.28 -4.35
C LEU A 30 -4.28 9.44 -3.07
N SER A 31 -3.98 10.68 -2.70
CA SER A 31 -3.55 11.06 -1.36
C SER A 31 -4.78 11.14 -0.47
N THR A 32 -4.78 10.35 0.61
CA THR A 32 -5.82 10.39 1.66
C THR A 32 -5.25 10.92 2.97
N SER A 33 -4.14 11.66 2.91
CA SER A 33 -3.50 12.23 4.09
C SER A 33 -4.46 13.15 4.85
N ARG A 34 -4.43 13.08 6.17
CA ARG A 34 -5.27 13.91 7.08
C ARG A 34 -5.03 15.41 6.94
N LEU A 35 -3.92 15.83 6.32
CA LEU A 35 -3.63 17.23 6.05
C LEU A 35 -4.45 17.81 4.89
N ASP A 36 -4.96 16.95 4.00
CA ASP A 36 -5.78 17.34 2.87
C ASP A 36 -7.25 17.06 3.18
N ASP A 37 -8.16 17.96 2.74
CA ASP A 37 -9.61 17.70 2.70
C ASP A 37 -9.93 16.68 1.59
N TRP A 38 -9.30 15.50 1.64
CA TRP A 38 -9.32 14.48 0.60
C TRP A 38 -10.74 13.97 0.33
N ARG A 39 -11.63 14.01 1.33
CA ARG A 39 -13.05 13.67 1.15
C ARG A 39 -13.79 14.60 0.19
N LEU A 40 -13.30 15.83 0.00
CA LEU A 40 -13.85 16.80 -0.96
C LEU A 40 -13.00 16.86 -2.23
N SER A 41 -11.67 16.89 -2.10
CA SER A 41 -10.76 17.06 -3.21
C SER A 41 -10.61 15.79 -4.07
N ALA A 42 -10.60 14.60 -3.47
CA ALA A 42 -10.45 13.35 -4.23
C ALA A 42 -11.67 13.05 -5.13
N PRO A 43 -12.93 13.19 -4.68
CA PRO A 43 -14.08 13.06 -5.57
C PRO A 43 -14.10 14.09 -6.71
N ALA A 44 -13.69 15.33 -6.43
CA ALA A 44 -13.62 16.38 -7.44
C ALA A 44 -12.52 16.07 -8.47
N PHE A 45 -11.36 15.60 -8.03
CA PHE A 45 -10.26 15.15 -8.87
C PHE A 45 -10.69 13.99 -9.77
N LEU A 46 -11.27 12.93 -9.21
CA LEU A 46 -11.73 11.77 -9.98
C LEU A 46 -12.73 12.17 -11.07
N ARG A 47 -13.70 13.03 -10.76
CA ARG A 47 -14.68 13.53 -11.74
C ARG A 47 -14.03 14.38 -12.84
N SER A 48 -13.09 15.25 -12.47
CA SER A 48 -12.37 16.09 -13.41
C SER A 48 -11.55 15.25 -14.39
N GLU A 49 -10.73 14.34 -13.86
CA GLU A 49 -9.85 13.50 -14.67
C GLU A 49 -10.64 12.51 -15.52
N PHE A 50 -11.73 11.93 -14.99
CA PHE A 50 -12.62 11.09 -15.77
C PHE A 50 -13.18 11.83 -16.99
N ASN A 51 -13.66 13.05 -16.81
CA ASN A 51 -14.17 13.87 -17.91
C ASN A 51 -13.07 14.25 -18.90
N ARG A 52 -11.84 14.50 -18.43
CA ARG A 52 -10.69 14.79 -19.30
C ARG A 52 -10.34 13.57 -20.15
N VAL A 53 -10.11 12.42 -19.52
CA VAL A 53 -9.66 11.19 -20.19
C VAL A 53 -10.75 10.63 -21.12
N THR A 54 -12.03 10.66 -20.72
CA THR A 54 -13.12 10.21 -21.59
C THR A 54 -13.29 11.09 -22.83
N LYS A 55 -13.00 12.41 -22.72
CA LYS A 55 -13.02 13.34 -23.84
C LYS A 55 -11.80 13.17 -24.75
N GLU A 56 -10.63 12.92 -24.18
CA GLU A 56 -9.39 12.67 -24.94
C GLU A 56 -9.46 11.35 -25.72
N ASN A 57 -10.02 10.29 -25.13
CA ASN A 57 -10.07 8.96 -25.73
C ASN A 57 -11.28 8.74 -26.66
N ASN A 58 -12.14 9.74 -26.90
CA ASN A 58 -13.35 9.62 -27.73
C ASN A 58 -14.20 8.38 -27.42
N VAL A 59 -14.36 8.08 -26.13
CA VAL A 59 -15.03 6.88 -25.65
C VAL A 59 -16.50 6.85 -26.12
N SER A 60 -16.97 5.69 -26.59
CA SER A 60 -18.36 5.54 -27.05
C SER A 60 -19.36 5.78 -25.91
N LYS A 61 -20.61 6.13 -26.24
CA LYS A 61 -21.65 6.37 -25.23
C LYS A 61 -21.94 5.14 -24.36
N GLU A 62 -21.76 3.95 -24.91
CA GLU A 62 -21.97 2.69 -24.21
C GLU A 62 -20.84 2.43 -23.22
N GLU A 63 -19.58 2.49 -23.67
CA GLU A 63 -18.41 2.37 -22.81
C GLU A 63 -18.40 3.43 -21.70
N LYS A 64 -18.79 4.66 -22.01
CA LYS A 64 -18.89 5.73 -21.02
C LYS A 64 -19.85 5.37 -19.88
N ARG A 65 -20.95 4.65 -20.14
CA ARG A 65 -21.87 4.20 -19.08
C ARG A 65 -21.21 3.20 -18.14
N PHE A 66 -20.45 2.25 -18.67
CA PHE A 66 -19.73 1.26 -17.85
C PHE A 66 -18.64 1.93 -17.01
N LEU A 67 -17.82 2.78 -17.64
CA LEU A 67 -16.78 3.52 -16.91
C LEU A 67 -17.39 4.46 -15.86
N GLN A 68 -18.60 4.97 -16.08
CA GLN A 68 -19.31 5.79 -15.10
C GLN A 68 -19.72 4.95 -13.88
N THR A 69 -20.19 3.71 -14.07
CA THR A 69 -20.46 2.78 -12.97
C THR A 69 -19.20 2.49 -12.16
N ASP A 70 -18.07 2.29 -12.85
CA ASP A 70 -16.76 2.08 -12.19
C ASP A 70 -16.32 3.32 -11.40
N LEU A 71 -16.51 4.51 -11.97
CA LEU A 71 -16.26 5.77 -11.27
C LEU A 71 -17.14 5.92 -10.03
N ASP A 72 -18.44 5.61 -10.14
CA ASP A 72 -19.38 5.72 -9.02
C ASP A 72 -18.97 4.76 -7.88
N PHE A 73 -18.56 3.54 -8.21
CA PHE A 73 -17.97 2.61 -7.23
C PHE A 73 -16.72 3.20 -6.55
N MET A 74 -15.79 3.75 -7.32
CA MET A 74 -14.58 4.38 -6.76
C MET A 74 -14.92 5.57 -5.85
N LEU A 75 -15.92 6.38 -6.22
CA LEU A 75 -16.39 7.50 -5.42
C LEU A 75 -17.02 7.05 -4.10
N ASP A 76 -17.76 5.94 -4.12
CA ASP A 76 -18.34 5.37 -2.90
C ASP A 76 -17.26 4.83 -1.96
N VAL A 77 -16.25 4.14 -2.49
CA VAL A 77 -15.11 3.66 -1.68
C VAL A 77 -14.38 4.83 -1.01
N VAL A 78 -14.12 5.91 -1.75
CA VAL A 78 -13.50 7.13 -1.20
C VAL A 78 -14.37 7.75 -0.09
N ARG A 79 -15.69 7.73 -0.23
CA ARG A 79 -16.59 8.37 0.75
C ARG A 79 -16.77 7.57 2.03
N TYR A 80 -16.88 6.25 1.92
CA TYR A 80 -17.37 5.41 3.01
C TYR A 80 -16.34 4.41 3.54
N ASP A 81 -15.39 3.94 2.72
CA ASP A 81 -14.61 2.73 3.01
C ASP A 81 -13.10 2.95 3.18
N VAL A 82 -12.66 4.19 3.45
CA VAL A 82 -11.22 4.48 3.69
C VAL A 82 -10.91 4.44 5.18
N ALA A 83 -9.92 3.62 5.56
CA ALA A 83 -9.47 3.57 6.95
C ALA A 83 -8.78 4.88 7.38
N PRO A 84 -8.94 5.31 8.64
CA PRO A 84 -8.43 6.61 9.12
C PRO A 84 -6.90 6.69 9.21
N GLN A 85 -6.20 5.57 9.05
CA GLN A 85 -4.73 5.45 9.05
C GLN A 85 -4.13 5.38 7.65
N THR A 86 -4.98 5.35 6.62
CA THR A 86 -4.56 5.27 5.22
C THR A 86 -4.15 6.66 4.73
N GLU A 87 -2.91 6.82 4.28
CA GLU A 87 -2.42 8.07 3.69
C GLU A 87 -2.39 8.04 2.15
N GLY A 88 -2.42 6.85 1.56
CA GLY A 88 -2.47 6.65 0.12
C GLY A 88 -3.47 5.57 -0.25
N LEU A 89 -4.28 5.84 -1.26
CA LEU A 89 -5.29 4.92 -1.75
C LEU A 89 -5.06 4.66 -3.24
N ALA A 90 -4.94 3.40 -3.62
CA ALA A 90 -4.98 2.97 -5.01
C ALA A 90 -6.24 2.14 -5.27
N LEU A 91 -6.99 2.52 -6.30
CA LEU A 91 -8.25 1.92 -6.70
C LEU A 91 -8.12 1.43 -8.14
N PHE A 92 -8.54 0.20 -8.35
CA PHE A 92 -8.60 -0.44 -9.66
C PHE A 92 -10.01 -0.97 -9.87
N ALA A 93 -10.66 -0.52 -10.94
CA ALA A 93 -12.02 -0.91 -11.26
C ALA A 93 -12.15 -1.31 -12.73
N ASP A 94 -12.76 -2.46 -12.95
CA ASP A 94 -13.32 -2.91 -14.23
C ASP A 94 -14.63 -3.64 -13.93
N GLY A 95 -15.74 -2.92 -14.07
CA GLY A 95 -17.07 -3.43 -13.78
C GLY A 95 -17.58 -4.46 -14.78
N ARG A 96 -16.93 -4.62 -15.94
CA ARG A 96 -17.27 -5.68 -16.90
C ARG A 96 -16.61 -7.00 -16.54
N ALA A 97 -15.41 -6.97 -15.98
CA ALA A 97 -14.73 -8.14 -15.45
C ALA A 97 -15.08 -8.44 -13.98
N GLY A 98 -15.80 -7.54 -13.31
CA GLY A 98 -16.09 -7.64 -11.87
C GLY A 98 -14.83 -7.44 -11.01
N LEU A 99 -13.82 -6.77 -11.56
CA LEU A 99 -12.57 -6.47 -10.85
C LEU A 99 -12.74 -5.17 -10.07
N HIS A 100 -12.86 -5.28 -8.76
CA HIS A 100 -13.00 -4.14 -7.86
C HIS A 100 -11.95 -4.29 -6.76
N GLU A 101 -10.78 -3.69 -6.98
CA GLU A 101 -9.63 -3.87 -6.12
C GLU A 101 -9.20 -2.56 -5.48
N ARG A 102 -8.96 -2.63 -4.18
CA ARG A 102 -8.44 -1.53 -3.37
C ARG A 102 -7.14 -1.91 -2.70
N VAL A 103 -6.23 -0.95 -2.67
CA VAL A 103 -4.94 -1.05 -1.99
C VAL A 103 -4.81 0.21 -1.15
N GLU A 104 -4.82 0.01 0.15
CA GLU A 104 -4.65 1.07 1.14
C GLU A 104 -3.20 1.04 1.64
N LEU A 105 -2.57 2.21 1.69
CA LEU A 105 -1.16 2.39 1.98
C LEU A 105 -0.99 3.42 3.12
N PRO A 106 -0.03 3.21 4.03
CA PRO A 106 0.22 4.10 5.16
C PRO A 106 1.02 5.35 4.77
N PHE A 107 1.37 5.52 3.48
CA PHE A 107 2.13 6.65 2.97
C PHE A 107 1.38 7.34 1.82
N ARG A 108 1.72 8.60 1.56
CA ARG A 108 1.05 9.42 0.56
C ARG A 108 1.40 8.98 -0.86
N LEU A 109 0.38 8.95 -1.71
CA LEU A 109 0.53 8.80 -3.15
C LEU A 109 0.23 10.10 -3.87
N MET A 110 0.86 10.31 -5.02
CA MET A 110 0.47 11.39 -5.92
C MET A 110 -0.88 11.07 -6.58
N ASN A 111 -1.75 12.08 -6.63
CA ASN A 111 -3.05 11.96 -7.30
C ASN A 111 -2.84 11.71 -8.80
N ARG A 112 -3.38 10.60 -9.30
CA ARG A 112 -3.33 10.24 -10.72
C ARG A 112 -4.56 9.42 -11.08
N PHE A 113 -5.05 9.61 -12.29
CA PHE A 113 -6.16 8.84 -12.84
C PHE A 113 -5.81 8.44 -14.27
N VAL A 114 -5.94 7.17 -14.59
CA VAL A 114 -5.56 6.58 -15.88
C VAL A 114 -6.60 5.54 -16.29
N ILE A 115 -6.90 5.49 -17.58
CA ILE A 115 -7.71 4.43 -18.20
C ILE A 115 -6.78 3.71 -19.19
N GLU A 116 -6.42 2.47 -18.88
CA GLU A 116 -5.49 1.67 -19.66
C GLU A 116 -5.99 0.21 -19.75
N PRO A 117 -5.55 -0.59 -20.74
CA PRO A 117 -5.94 -1.99 -20.86
C PRO A 117 -5.37 -2.90 -19.76
N SER A 118 -4.46 -2.39 -18.94
CA SER A 118 -3.85 -3.08 -17.79
C SER A 118 -3.91 -2.17 -16.55
N PRO A 119 -4.02 -2.73 -15.33
CA PRO A 119 -3.98 -1.94 -14.09
C PRO A 119 -2.70 -1.12 -13.98
N TYR A 120 -2.84 0.18 -13.73
CA TYR A 120 -1.70 1.10 -13.63
C TYR A 120 -1.04 1.02 -12.25
N VAL A 121 -0.31 -0.06 -12.01
CA VAL A 121 0.35 -0.36 -10.73
C VAL A 121 1.68 0.40 -10.52
N ARG A 122 2.24 1.00 -11.58
CA ARG A 122 3.60 1.60 -11.55
C ARG A 122 3.82 2.61 -10.41
N PRO A 123 2.92 3.56 -10.12
CA PRO A 123 3.13 4.53 -9.04
C PRO A 123 3.20 3.86 -7.67
N VAL A 124 2.36 2.83 -7.46
CA VAL A 124 2.32 2.08 -6.21
C VAL A 124 3.57 1.23 -6.06
N ALA A 125 3.98 0.52 -7.12
CA ALA A 125 5.20 -0.28 -7.13
C ALA A 125 6.45 0.58 -6.89
N HIS A 126 6.52 1.76 -7.52
CA HIS A 126 7.61 2.70 -7.30
C HIS A 126 7.62 3.21 -5.85
N ALA A 127 6.47 3.62 -5.31
CA ALA A 127 6.39 4.06 -3.92
C ALA A 127 6.82 2.96 -2.94
N LEU A 128 6.39 1.71 -3.13
CA LEU A 128 6.83 0.56 -2.34
C LEU A 128 8.31 0.19 -2.51
N SER A 129 8.93 0.55 -3.62
CA SER A 129 10.37 0.31 -3.84
C SER A 129 11.24 1.31 -3.11
N LEU A 130 10.72 2.52 -2.84
CA LEU A 130 11.41 3.54 -2.05
C LEU A 130 11.36 3.26 -0.55
N LEU A 131 10.50 2.33 -0.13
CA LEU A 131 10.36 1.92 1.25
C LEU A 131 11.28 0.73 1.51
N GLU A 132 12.43 1.04 2.08
CA GLU A 132 13.36 0.03 2.60
C GLU A 132 13.02 -0.23 4.07
N PRO A 133 12.71 -1.47 4.47
CA PRO A 133 12.54 -1.80 5.86
C PRO A 133 13.87 -1.64 6.58
N PHE A 134 13.83 -1.21 7.84
CA PHE A 134 15.02 -1.09 8.68
C PHE A 134 14.95 -2.03 9.88
N VAL A 135 16.11 -2.47 10.35
CA VAL A 135 16.23 -3.35 11.51
C VAL A 135 16.62 -2.51 12.72
N LEU A 136 15.82 -2.58 13.78
CA LEU A 136 16.12 -1.97 15.07
C LEU A 136 16.58 -3.06 16.03
N ALA A 137 17.84 -2.99 16.45
CA ALA A 137 18.40 -3.91 17.43
C ALA A 137 18.35 -3.26 18.83
N ARG A 138 17.56 -3.82 19.73
CA ARG A 138 17.60 -3.46 21.16
C ARG A 138 18.52 -4.44 21.85
N VAL A 139 19.65 -3.97 22.36
CA VAL A 139 20.59 -4.78 23.13
C VAL A 139 20.70 -4.22 24.54
N SER A 140 20.36 -5.03 25.52
CA SER A 140 20.55 -4.75 26.94
C SER A 140 21.32 -5.90 27.59
N ARG A 141 21.67 -5.77 28.88
CA ARG A 141 22.39 -6.81 29.62
C ARG A 141 21.55 -8.08 29.82
N ASP A 142 20.22 -7.93 29.83
CA ASP A 142 19.28 -9.01 30.16
C ASP A 142 18.51 -9.51 28.93
N GLU A 143 18.31 -8.66 27.93
CA GLU A 143 17.50 -8.95 26.74
C GLU A 143 18.17 -8.41 25.48
N SER A 144 18.13 -9.19 24.39
CA SER A 144 18.39 -8.70 23.03
C SER A 144 17.26 -9.07 22.09
N SER A 145 16.69 -8.07 21.42
CA SER A 145 15.56 -8.24 20.49
C SER A 145 15.88 -7.51 19.19
N LEU A 146 15.58 -8.17 18.07
CA LEU A 146 15.68 -7.61 16.74
C LEU A 146 14.28 -7.31 16.21
N TYR A 147 14.04 -6.06 15.85
CA TYR A 147 12.79 -5.62 15.27
C TYR A 147 12.98 -5.32 13.79
N LEU A 148 12.15 -5.90 12.94
CA LEU A 148 11.97 -5.41 11.57
C LEU A 148 10.87 -4.36 11.60
N VAL A 149 11.18 -3.14 11.17
CA VAL A 149 10.25 -2.03 11.12
C VAL A 149 10.09 -1.60 9.67
N ASP A 150 8.84 -1.51 9.21
CA ASP A 150 8.45 -0.92 7.94
C ASP A 150 7.44 0.22 8.16
N GLU A 151 6.95 0.84 7.08
CA GLU A 151 5.95 1.92 7.15
C GLU A 151 4.60 1.46 7.71
N TRP A 152 4.36 0.15 7.80
CA TRP A 152 3.19 -0.41 8.48
C TRP A 152 3.41 -0.61 9.98
N GLY A 153 4.66 -0.44 10.46
CA GLY A 153 5.05 -0.53 11.87
C GLY A 153 5.98 -1.70 12.15
N PHE A 154 5.85 -2.29 13.34
CA PHE A 154 6.63 -3.46 13.74
C PHE A 154 6.11 -4.71 13.02
N THR A 155 6.90 -5.23 12.09
CA THR A 155 6.51 -6.36 11.23
C THR A 155 7.03 -7.69 11.74
N HIS A 156 8.13 -7.70 12.51
CA HIS A 156 8.71 -8.92 13.06
C HIS A 156 9.56 -8.64 14.31
N GLU A 157 9.49 -9.52 15.31
CA GLU A 157 10.34 -9.51 16.51
C GLU A 157 11.06 -10.85 16.61
N ASP A 158 12.38 -10.84 16.52
CA ASP A 158 13.23 -11.98 16.84
C ASP A 158 13.83 -11.75 18.23
N ASP A 159 13.34 -12.50 19.22
CA ASP A 159 13.90 -12.52 20.56
C ASP A 159 15.09 -13.45 20.61
N LEU A 160 16.28 -12.88 20.74
CA LEU A 160 17.49 -13.62 21.02
C LEU A 160 17.69 -13.62 22.54
N THR A 161 17.25 -14.70 23.18
CA THR A 161 17.54 -14.97 24.59
C THR A 161 18.54 -16.12 24.70
N GLY A 162 19.61 -15.95 25.48
CA GLY A 162 20.59 -17.02 25.67
C GLY A 162 21.77 -16.66 26.57
N PRO A 163 22.43 -17.65 27.19
CA PRO A 163 23.53 -17.45 28.15
C PRO A 163 24.76 -16.74 27.56
N ARG A 164 24.89 -16.70 26.23
CA ARG A 164 25.97 -16.00 25.50
C ARG A 164 25.87 -14.48 25.53
N LEU A 165 24.74 -13.90 25.93
CA LEU A 165 24.63 -12.45 26.18
C LEU A 165 25.26 -12.04 27.52
N ARG A 166 25.46 -13.01 28.41
CA ARG A 166 25.99 -12.80 29.77
C ARG A 166 27.49 -13.09 29.91
N SER A 167 28.13 -13.74 28.94
CA SER A 167 29.55 -14.13 29.09
C SER A 167 30.48 -13.01 28.60
N THR A 168 31.42 -12.64 29.47
CA THR A 168 32.58 -11.82 29.09
C THR A 168 33.66 -12.64 28.40
N ASP A 169 33.47 -13.95 28.27
CA ASP A 169 34.41 -14.85 27.60
C ASP A 169 33.76 -15.51 26.37
N ARG A 170 34.44 -15.40 25.23
CA ARG A 170 33.89 -15.64 23.89
C ARG A 170 33.89 -17.11 23.48
N GLU A 171 34.55 -17.98 24.25
CA GLU A 171 34.69 -19.41 23.93
C GLU A 171 33.80 -20.34 24.79
N THR A 172 33.43 -19.98 26.02
CA THR A 172 32.81 -20.94 26.96
C THR A 172 31.46 -20.54 27.56
N GLY A 173 31.06 -19.26 27.52
CA GLY A 173 29.71 -18.87 27.95
C GLY A 173 29.46 -18.79 29.47
N GLU A 174 30.49 -18.79 30.32
CA GLU A 174 30.32 -18.70 31.77
C GLU A 174 30.39 -17.27 32.31
N THR A 175 29.53 -16.96 33.29
CA THR A 175 29.56 -15.72 34.07
C THR A 175 30.47 -15.86 35.28
N ALA A 176 31.55 -15.10 35.35
CA ALA A 176 32.38 -15.02 36.55
C ALA A 176 31.59 -14.37 37.70
N VAL A 177 31.16 -15.18 38.65
CA VAL A 177 30.62 -14.70 39.93
C VAL A 177 31.79 -14.10 40.71
N LYS A 178 31.82 -12.78 40.88
CA LYS A 178 32.69 -12.14 41.87
C LYS A 178 32.06 -12.34 43.24
N GLU A 179 32.63 -13.24 44.04
CA GLU A 179 32.42 -13.26 45.48
C GLU A 179 33.09 -12.03 46.10
N TYR A 180 32.33 -11.27 46.90
CA TYR A 180 32.81 -10.21 47.79
C TYR A 180 32.87 -10.75 49.22
#